data_AF-A0A6N7ZBU4-F1
#
_entry.id   AF-A0A6N7ZBU4-F1
#
_cell.length_a   1.000
_cell.length_b   1.000
_cell.length_c   1.000
_cell.angle_alpha   90.00
_cell.angle_beta   90.00
_cell.angle_gamma   90.00
#
_symmetry.space_group_name_H-M   'P 1'
#
loop_
_entity.id
_entity.type
_entity.pdbx_description
1 polymer ?
#
loop_
_entity_poly.entity_id
_entity_poly.type
_entity_poly.pdbx_seq_one_letter_code
_entity_poly.pdbx_strand_id
1 'polypeptide(L)'
;MKTIVASPVAGRAVPMSEVPDPVFAQAMVGPGMAVEPEGGEQDAVAPIDGTVVTLHPHAFVVAGADGKGVLVHLGIDTVKQKGEGFTLHVVKGESVRAGQPLIRWNPESVRAAGYAPVVPVVALDASAEALSELLADGPVTTGEQLFVWS
;
A
#
# COMPACT_ATOMS: atom_id res chain seq x y z
N MET A 1 -6.33 -12.25 -15.73
CA MET A 1 -6.73 -10.90 -16.18
C MET A 1 -5.69 -9.94 -15.63
N LYS A 2 -5.25 -8.93 -16.39
CA LYS A 2 -4.24 -7.99 -15.91
C LYS A 2 -4.86 -6.97 -14.98
N THR A 3 -4.25 -6.78 -13.82
CA THR A 3 -4.60 -5.75 -12.83
C THR A 3 -3.44 -4.78 -12.71
N ILE A 4 -3.65 -3.52 -13.08
CA ILE A 4 -2.68 -2.44 -12.85
C ILE A 4 -2.80 -2.07 -11.38
N VAL A 5 -1.70 -2.19 -10.63
CA VAL A 5 -1.65 -1.79 -9.22
C VAL A 5 -0.97 -0.43 -9.15
N ALA A 6 -1.73 0.58 -8.76
CA ALA A 6 -1.27 1.95 -8.65
C ALA A 6 -0.67 2.25 -7.27
N SER A 7 0.18 3.26 -7.20
CA SER A 7 0.76 3.76 -5.96
C SER A 7 -0.33 4.43 -5.11
N PRO A 8 -0.49 4.02 -3.84
CA PRO A 8 -1.48 4.62 -2.94
C PRO A 8 -1.04 6.00 -2.43
N VAL A 9 0.22 6.38 -2.59
CA VAL A 9 0.82 7.64 -2.10
C VAL A 9 1.86 8.15 -3.10
N ALA A 10 2.24 9.43 -2.99
CA ALA A 10 3.37 9.99 -3.74
C ALA A 10 4.68 9.80 -2.97
N GLY A 11 5.80 9.69 -3.68
CA GLY A 11 7.12 9.53 -3.07
C GLY A 11 8.13 8.88 -3.99
N ARG A 12 8.98 8.00 -3.43
CA ARG A 12 9.92 7.18 -4.19
C ARG A 12 9.53 5.71 -4.08
N ALA A 13 9.27 5.06 -5.21
CA ALA A 13 9.16 3.61 -5.26
C ALA A 13 10.51 2.98 -4.90
N VAL A 14 10.48 1.94 -4.07
CA VAL A 14 11.65 1.19 -3.60
C VAL A 14 11.38 -0.31 -3.67
N PRO A 15 12.40 -1.14 -3.93
CA PRO A 15 12.21 -2.58 -3.96
C PRO A 15 11.76 -3.09 -2.59
N MET A 16 10.92 -4.13 -2.58
CA MET A 16 10.40 -4.70 -1.33
C MET A 16 11.52 -5.12 -0.37
N SER A 17 12.69 -5.51 -0.88
CA SER A 17 13.88 -5.86 -0.09
C SER A 17 14.46 -4.72 0.75
N GLU A 18 14.12 -3.45 0.48
CA GLU A 18 14.52 -2.30 1.30
C GLU A 18 13.59 -2.04 2.50
N VAL A 19 12.45 -2.73 2.57
CA VAL A 19 11.52 -2.59 3.71
C VAL A 19 12.16 -3.18 4.97
N PRO A 20 12.21 -2.44 6.10
CA PRO A 20 12.85 -2.90 7.33
C PRO A 20 11.95 -3.86 8.15
N ASP A 21 11.35 -4.84 7.47
CA ASP A 21 10.51 -5.87 8.06
C ASP A 21 10.65 -7.17 7.26
N PRO A 22 11.11 -8.29 7.85
CA PRO A 22 11.30 -9.55 7.13
C PRO A 22 10.04 -10.13 6.47
N VAL A 23 8.85 -9.88 7.03
CA VAL A 23 7.58 -10.38 6.47
C VAL A 23 7.36 -9.77 5.09
N PHE A 24 7.66 -8.48 4.93
CA PHE A 24 7.58 -7.77 3.66
C PHE A 24 8.81 -8.02 2.80
N ALA A 25 10.02 -7.82 3.34
CA ALA A 25 11.27 -7.88 2.58
C ALA A 25 11.55 -9.24 1.94
N GLN A 26 11.03 -10.32 2.53
CA GLN A 26 11.13 -11.68 2.00
C GLN A 26 9.87 -12.12 1.25
N ALA A 27 8.95 -11.20 0.97
CA ALA A 27 7.69 -11.44 0.26
C ALA A 27 6.85 -12.57 0.88
N MET A 28 6.86 -12.74 2.21
CA MET A 28 6.20 -13.87 2.88
C MET A 28 4.68 -13.86 2.71
N VAL A 29 4.09 -12.67 2.57
CA VAL A 29 2.65 -12.45 2.35
C VAL A 29 2.30 -12.26 0.86
N GLY A 30 3.31 -12.22 -0.01
CA GLY A 30 3.18 -11.96 -1.44
C GLY A 30 4.24 -10.98 -1.97
N PRO A 31 4.48 -10.96 -3.29
CA PRO A 31 5.37 -10.02 -3.94
C PRO A 31 4.74 -8.63 -4.10
N GLY A 32 5.55 -7.63 -4.40
CA GLY A 32 5.08 -6.27 -4.63
C GLY A 32 6.20 -5.25 -4.65
N MET A 33 5.84 -3.99 -4.41
CA MET A 33 6.74 -2.85 -4.30
C MET A 33 6.45 -2.10 -3.01
N ALA A 34 7.36 -1.24 -2.57
CA ALA A 34 7.09 -0.32 -1.48
C ALA A 34 7.31 1.12 -1.94
N VAL A 35 6.75 2.07 -1.20
CA VAL A 35 6.90 3.50 -1.49
C VAL A 35 7.41 4.19 -0.24
N GLU A 36 8.52 4.90 -0.35
CA GLU A 36 8.94 5.88 0.65
C GLU A 36 8.17 7.17 0.41
N PRO A 37 7.16 7.50 1.25
CA PRO A 37 6.22 8.57 0.95
C PRO A 37 6.85 9.95 1.19
N GLU A 38 6.31 10.95 0.48
CA GLU A 38 6.58 12.35 0.80
C GLU A 38 6.06 12.70 2.21
N GLY A 39 6.63 13.73 2.83
CA GLY A 39 6.18 14.23 4.14
C GLY A 39 4.84 14.98 4.05
N GLY A 40 4.27 15.29 5.22
CA GLY A 40 3.02 16.02 5.34
C GLY A 40 1.77 15.14 5.42
N GLU A 41 0.69 15.73 5.93
CA GLU A 41 -0.62 15.07 6.00
C GLU A 41 -1.16 14.82 4.59
N GLN A 42 -1.52 13.56 4.31
CA GLN A 42 -1.98 13.11 3.00
C GLN A 42 -2.96 11.94 3.12
N ASP A 43 -3.68 11.67 2.04
CA ASP A 43 -4.57 10.52 1.93
C ASP A 43 -3.87 9.39 1.15
N ALA A 44 -3.85 8.19 1.73
CA ALA A 44 -3.58 6.96 1.01
C ALA A 44 -4.83 6.53 0.22
N VAL A 45 -4.67 6.29 -1.07
CA VAL A 45 -5.77 5.99 -1.98
C VAL A 45 -5.85 4.51 -2.34
N ALA A 46 -7.00 4.08 -2.84
CA ALA A 46 -7.17 2.72 -3.34
C ALA A 46 -6.22 2.45 -4.52
N PRO A 47 -5.42 1.36 -4.49
CA PRO A 47 -4.46 1.04 -5.55
C PRO A 47 -5.11 0.37 -6.77
N ILE A 48 -6.33 -0.14 -6.61
CA ILE A 48 -7.13 -0.81 -7.64
C ILE A 48 -8.62 -0.49 -7.43
N ASP A 49 -9.43 -0.74 -8.46
CA ASP A 49 -10.88 -0.84 -8.31
C ASP A 49 -11.23 -2.11 -7.52
N GLY A 50 -12.22 -2.05 -6.63
CA GLY A 50 -12.64 -3.25 -5.91
C GLY A 50 -13.47 -2.99 -4.66
N THR A 51 -13.40 -3.95 -3.73
CA THR A 51 -14.07 -3.88 -2.42
C THR A 51 -13.04 -3.89 -1.31
N VAL A 52 -13.21 -3.03 -0.30
CA VAL A 52 -12.35 -3.01 0.89
C VAL A 52 -12.67 -4.22 1.78
N VAL A 53 -11.88 -5.30 1.69
CA VAL A 53 -12.14 -6.56 2.40
C VAL A 53 -11.48 -6.63 3.78
N THR A 54 -10.43 -5.84 3.99
CA THR A 54 -9.77 -5.61 5.28
C THR A 54 -9.56 -4.13 5.46
N LEU A 55 -9.86 -3.61 6.66
CA LEU A 55 -9.62 -2.23 7.02
C LEU A 55 -9.18 -2.13 8.49
N HIS A 56 -7.97 -1.64 8.68
CA HIS A 56 -7.39 -1.21 9.94
C HIS A 56 -6.94 0.25 9.80
N PRO A 57 -6.75 0.99 10.91
CA PRO A 57 -6.29 2.37 10.83
C PRO A 57 -5.03 2.58 9.98
N HIS A 58 -4.10 1.63 9.99
CA HIS A 58 -2.81 1.72 9.30
C HIS A 58 -2.70 0.82 8.07
N ALA A 59 -3.72 0.02 7.73
CA ALA A 59 -3.61 -0.94 6.64
C ALA A 59 -4.97 -1.29 6.05
N PHE A 60 -5.00 -1.57 4.75
CA PHE A 60 -6.22 -1.98 4.07
C PHE A 60 -5.93 -2.99 2.96
N VAL A 61 -6.93 -3.80 2.63
CA VAL A 61 -6.89 -4.70 1.47
C VAL A 61 -8.06 -4.39 0.56
N VAL A 62 -7.77 -4.09 -0.71
CA VAL A 62 -8.78 -3.97 -1.76
C VAL A 62 -8.76 -5.24 -2.60
N ALA A 63 -9.91 -5.91 -2.71
CA ALA A 63 -10.09 -7.07 -3.57
C ALA A 63 -10.78 -6.66 -4.87
N GLY A 64 -10.12 -6.93 -6.00
CA GLY A 64 -10.68 -6.73 -7.34
C GLY A 64 -11.81 -7.72 -7.66
N ALA A 65 -12.52 -7.48 -8.76
CA ALA A 65 -13.63 -8.34 -9.19
C ALA A 65 -13.20 -9.78 -9.54
N ASP A 66 -11.91 -10.00 -9.84
CA ASP A 66 -11.32 -11.31 -10.11
C ASP A 66 -10.77 -12.00 -8.85
N GLY A 67 -11.03 -11.44 -7.66
CA GLY A 67 -10.62 -11.99 -6.36
C GLY A 67 -9.18 -11.64 -5.96
N LYS A 68 -8.41 -10.96 -6.82
CA LYS A 68 -7.05 -10.51 -6.50
C LYS A 68 -7.07 -9.45 -5.40
N GLY A 69 -6.38 -9.71 -4.29
CA GLY A 69 -6.28 -8.80 -3.15
C GLY A 69 -4.98 -8.02 -3.14
N VAL A 70 -5.06 -6.69 -3.07
CA VAL A 70 -3.89 -5.82 -2.89
C VAL A 70 -3.89 -5.27 -1.47
N LEU A 71 -2.84 -5.57 -0.71
CA LEU A 71 -2.58 -5.02 0.61
C LEU A 71 -1.78 -3.72 0.48
N VAL A 72 -2.21 -2.69 1.21
CA VAL A 72 -1.42 -1.49 1.48
C VAL A 72 -1.22 -1.36 2.99
N HIS A 73 0.02 -1.20 3.43
CA HIS A 73 0.37 -1.07 4.84
C HIS A 73 1.12 0.26 5.08
N LEU A 74 0.53 1.18 5.83
CA LEU A 74 1.03 2.54 6.04
C LEU A 74 2.08 2.57 7.16
N GLY A 75 3.36 2.56 6.78
CA GLY A 75 4.49 2.47 7.70
C GLY A 75 4.67 1.08 8.30
N ILE A 76 5.82 0.80 8.91
CA ILE A 76 6.12 -0.48 9.58
C ILE A 76 5.85 -0.37 11.08
N ASP A 77 5.33 -1.44 11.68
CA ASP A 77 5.00 -1.49 13.10
C ASP A 77 3.93 -0.48 13.58
N THR A 78 3.28 0.23 12.65
CA THR A 78 2.30 1.30 12.94
C THR A 78 1.01 0.83 13.58
N VAL A 79 0.74 -0.48 13.59
CA VAL A 79 -0.28 -1.11 14.45
C VAL A 79 -0.11 -0.73 15.93
N LYS A 80 1.14 -0.51 16.38
CA LYS A 80 1.47 -0.12 17.76
C LYS A 80 0.96 1.28 18.13
N GLN A 81 0.63 2.12 17.14
CA GLN A 81 -0.01 3.43 17.34
C GLN A 81 -1.52 3.32 17.66
N LYS A 82 -2.12 2.12 17.58
CA LYS A 82 -3.52 1.87 17.96
C LYS A 82 -4.54 2.79 17.28
N GLY A 83 -4.20 3.28 16.09
CA GLY A 83 -5.03 4.17 15.28
C GLY A 83 -4.81 5.67 15.52
N GLU A 84 -3.96 6.07 16.46
CA GLU A 84 -3.58 7.48 16.60
C GLU A 84 -2.86 7.97 15.33
N GLY A 85 -3.26 9.14 14.83
CA GLY A 85 -2.69 9.73 13.61
C GLY A 85 -3.27 9.21 12.29
N PHE A 86 -4.28 8.32 12.34
CA PHE A 86 -4.96 7.79 11.15
C PHE A 86 -6.44 8.14 11.16
N THR A 87 -6.98 8.62 10.03
CA THR A 87 -8.42 8.86 9.85
C THR A 87 -8.95 8.01 8.70
N LEU A 88 -9.96 7.18 8.96
CA LEU A 88 -10.60 6.34 7.94
C LEU A 88 -11.68 7.13 7.19
N HIS A 89 -11.65 7.07 5.86
CA HIS A 89 -12.65 7.72 4.99
C HIS A 89 -13.73 6.76 4.48
N VAL A 90 -13.49 5.45 4.63
CA VAL A 90 -14.34 4.36 4.14
C VAL A 90 -14.60 3.33 5.23
N VAL A 91 -15.51 2.39 4.97
CA VAL A 91 -15.75 1.23 5.84
C VAL A 91 -15.43 -0.09 5.14
N LYS A 92 -15.21 -1.14 5.93
CA LYS A 92 -15.07 -2.51 5.39
C LYS A 92 -16.35 -2.91 4.64
N GLY A 93 -16.18 -3.55 3.48
CA GLY A 93 -17.25 -3.98 2.59
C GLY A 93 -17.67 -2.92 1.57
N GLU A 94 -17.11 -1.71 1.65
CA GLU A 94 -17.39 -0.64 0.69
C GLU A 94 -16.69 -0.89 -0.65
N SER A 95 -17.38 -0.59 -1.75
CA SER A 95 -16.80 -0.60 -3.10
C SER A 95 -16.10 0.73 -3.38
N VAL A 96 -14.89 0.66 -3.90
CA VAL A 96 -14.01 1.81 -4.14
C VAL A 96 -13.45 1.77 -5.56
N ARG A 97 -13.08 2.95 -6.07
CA ARG A 97 -12.34 3.08 -7.34
C ARG A 97 -10.87 3.37 -7.07
N ALA A 98 -9.98 2.94 -7.96
CA ALA A 98 -8.58 3.32 -7.93
C ALA A 98 -8.45 4.85 -7.81
N GLY A 99 -7.59 5.31 -6.91
CA GLY A 99 -7.43 6.74 -6.60
C GLY A 99 -8.42 7.31 -5.58
N GLN A 100 -9.42 6.55 -5.12
CA GLN A 100 -10.32 7.00 -4.05
C GLN A 100 -9.58 7.07 -2.71
N PRO A 101 -9.65 8.20 -1.96
CA PRO A 101 -9.07 8.31 -0.62
C PRO A 101 -9.66 7.29 0.36
N LEU A 102 -8.80 6.53 1.05
CA LEU A 102 -9.21 5.52 2.02
C LEU A 102 -8.80 5.87 3.45
N ILE A 103 -7.57 6.34 3.65
CA ILE A 103 -7.01 6.65 4.97
C ILE A 103 -6.18 7.93 4.91
N ARG A 104 -6.50 8.92 5.76
CA ARG A 104 -5.62 10.06 6.03
C ARG A 104 -4.57 9.70 7.06
N TRP A 105 -3.34 10.13 6.82
CA TRP A 105 -2.22 9.93 7.74
C TRP A 105 -1.11 10.95 7.50
N ASN A 106 -0.10 10.97 8.37
CA ASN A 106 1.09 11.80 8.20
C ASN A 106 2.36 10.97 8.41
N PRO A 107 3.15 10.72 7.34
CA PRO A 107 4.43 10.00 7.42
C PRO A 107 5.45 10.61 8.39
N GLU A 108 5.42 11.93 8.58
CA GLU A 108 6.30 12.60 9.54
C GLU A 108 5.91 12.28 10.98
N SER A 109 4.61 12.16 11.27
CA SER A 109 4.14 11.71 12.59
C SER A 109 4.55 10.26 12.86
N VAL A 110 4.46 9.39 11.85
CA VAL A 110 4.97 8.00 11.93
C VAL A 110 6.46 7.97 12.25
N ARG A 111 7.26 8.78 11.54
CA ARG A 111 8.70 8.91 11.77
C ARG A 111 9.01 9.47 13.16
N ALA A 112 8.29 10.49 13.61
CA ALA A 112 8.45 11.09 14.94
C ALA A 112 8.11 10.11 16.07
N ALA A 113 7.20 9.17 15.83
CA ALA A 113 6.89 8.07 16.74
C ALA A 113 7.93 6.93 16.74
N GLY A 114 8.99 7.03 15.92
CA GLY A 114 10.08 6.06 15.86
C GLY A 114 9.86 4.88 14.91
N TYR A 115 8.88 4.98 14.01
CA TYR A 115 8.55 3.94 13.04
C TYR A 115 9.00 4.32 11.62
N ALA A 116 9.29 3.32 10.78
CA ALA A 116 9.59 3.55 9.38
C ALA A 116 8.29 3.89 8.62
N PRO A 117 8.20 5.00 7.87
CA PRO A 117 6.98 5.38 7.16
C PRO A 117 6.81 4.69 5.81
N VAL A 118 7.79 3.90 5.35
CA VAL A 118 7.70 3.15 4.08
C VAL A 118 6.40 2.35 3.98
N VAL A 119 5.79 2.37 2.80
CA VAL A 119 4.46 1.80 2.54
C VAL A 119 4.58 0.58 1.64
N PRO A 120 4.54 -0.65 2.18
CA PRO A 120 4.41 -1.85 1.37
C PRO A 120 3.08 -1.89 0.59
N VAL A 121 3.17 -2.23 -0.69
CA VAL A 121 2.04 -2.47 -1.60
C VAL A 121 2.21 -3.87 -2.20
N VAL A 122 1.37 -4.80 -1.75
CA VAL A 122 1.58 -6.25 -1.94
C VAL A 122 0.42 -6.87 -2.72
N ALA A 123 0.76 -7.69 -3.72
CA ALA A 123 -0.17 -8.62 -4.35
C ALA A 123 -0.28 -9.88 -3.48
N LEU A 124 -1.35 -9.99 -2.70
CA LEU A 124 -1.52 -11.08 -1.73
C LEU A 124 -1.61 -12.43 -2.43
N ASP A 125 -0.89 -13.42 -1.87
CA ASP A 125 -0.86 -14.82 -2.33
C ASP A 125 -0.43 -15.01 -3.80
N ALA A 126 0.11 -13.96 -4.44
CA ALA A 126 0.66 -14.04 -5.79
C ALA A 126 2.04 -14.71 -5.80
N SER A 127 2.43 -15.30 -6.93
CA SER A 127 3.83 -15.66 -7.18
C SER A 127 4.57 -14.47 -7.80
N ALA A 128 5.90 -14.42 -7.63
CA ALA A 128 6.71 -13.32 -8.17
C ALA A 128 6.61 -13.22 -9.70
N GLU A 129 6.44 -14.34 -10.39
CA GLU A 129 6.31 -14.42 -11.85
C GLU A 129 4.99 -13.85 -12.38
N ALA A 130 3.99 -13.66 -11.50
CA ALA A 130 2.72 -13.04 -11.86
C ALA A 130 2.82 -11.51 -11.97
N LEU A 131 3.91 -10.90 -11.48
CA LEU A 131 4.14 -9.46 -11.53
C LEU A 131 5.05 -9.10 -12.70
N SER A 132 4.69 -8.04 -13.40
CA SER A 132 5.46 -7.47 -14.51
C SER A 132 5.46 -5.94 -14.42
N GLU A 133 6.34 -5.28 -15.19
CA GLU A 133 6.39 -3.81 -15.28
C GLU A 133 6.57 -3.12 -13.91
N LEU A 134 7.42 -3.71 -13.07
CA LEU A 134 7.71 -3.17 -11.74
C LEU A 134 8.48 -1.84 -11.85
N LEU A 135 7.99 -0.82 -11.18
CA LEU A 135 8.69 0.45 -11.00
C LEU A 135 9.76 0.29 -9.90
N ALA A 136 10.86 -0.39 -10.25
CA ALA A 136 11.83 -0.90 -9.27
C ALA A 136 12.46 0.18 -8.37
N ASP A 137 12.70 1.38 -8.89
CA ASP A 137 13.27 2.51 -8.16
C ASP A 137 12.99 3.81 -8.92
N GLY A 138 12.41 4.81 -8.26
CA GLY A 138 12.24 6.15 -8.83
C GLY A 138 11.11 6.96 -8.21
N PRO A 139 10.96 8.23 -8.61
CA PRO A 139 9.82 9.04 -8.19
C PRO A 139 8.52 8.40 -8.69
N VAL A 140 7.49 8.43 -7.86
CA VAL A 140 6.15 7.94 -8.18
C VAL A 140 5.11 8.90 -7.63
N THR A 141 4.10 9.21 -8.44
CA THR A 141 2.97 10.03 -8.02
C THR A 141 1.81 9.16 -7.54
N THR A 142 0.91 9.72 -6.73
CA THR A 142 -0.29 9.00 -6.29
C THR A 142 -1.13 8.61 -7.50
N GLY A 143 -1.51 7.33 -7.60
CA GLY A 143 -2.26 6.78 -8.73
C GLY A 143 -1.42 6.32 -9.92
N GLU A 144 -0.10 6.52 -9.90
CA GLU A 144 0.80 6.01 -10.95
C GLU A 144 1.09 4.51 -10.78
N GLN A 145 1.32 3.79 -11.88
CA GLN A 145 1.54 2.34 -11.85
C GLN A 145 2.81 1.97 -11.07
N LEU A 146 2.67 1.08 -10.08
CA LEU A 146 3.81 0.43 -9.43
C LEU A 146 4.18 -0.89 -10.11
N PHE A 147 3.17 -1.69 -10.51
CA PHE A 147 3.36 -2.95 -11.21
C PHE A 147 2.05 -3.43 -11.84
N VAL A 148 2.16 -4.41 -12.73
CA VAL A 148 1.02 -5.12 -13.34
C VAL A 148 0.99 -6.55 -12.81
N TRP A 149 -0.16 -6.98 -12.32
CA TRP A 149 -0.40 -8.35 -11.82
C TRP A 149 -1.28 -9.14 -12.81
N SER A 150 -0.70 -10.15 -13.45
CA SER A 150 -1.37 -11.00 -14.46
C SER A 150 -2.05 -12.24 -13.88
#